data_AF-A0AAD3D0B3-F1
#
_entry.id   AF-A0AAD3D0B3-F1
#
_cell.length_a   1.000
_cell.length_b   1.000
_cell.length_c   1.000
_cell.angle_alpha   90.00
_cell.angle_beta   90.00
_cell.angle_gamma   90.00
#
_symmetry.space_group_name_H-M   'P 1'
#
loop_
_entity.id
_entity.type
_entity.pdbx_description
1 polymer ?
#
loop_
_entity_poly.entity_id
_entity_poly.type
_entity_poly.pdbx_seq_one_letter_code
_entity_poly.pdbx_strand_id
1 'polypeptide(L)'
;MKLQIQVLALFFLKPIAGQTCSGSNINFAAPSIDGEVKHCIDAEWERNKEYVYPDDFEDLRNEVSIYVCPTSDKRVILSNAIPDHSVTMSNTAVPCEVKWALELPLNPSVSDSRTKIPPRGAIAMAINGVPAYGPMESSSDNAVESSDGSRGNAGYWYGHADGNNRWHFHAPEMGIEAPSSDTLLGYAFDGFPIYGPLGDASVLDDCNGITNSDGSYQYHVRTLDQVDNSLDYCNGDAVEVNWRYVLGCYSGDPRTYTSVNHQDEYTLPSDCVLEEDYNNDESTCVDSDLRMKILINGNKKNRYCAWVARTNIEERCAIDTVSSHCPITCANYGGDCSIDSEARTKFTKDDGSQVMRYCTWVANNPDVRCLYDNAIETCRVTCANYSPSAVTNASKTNVFE
;
A
#
# COMPACT_ATOMS: atom_id res chain seq x y z
N MET A 1 -27.27 -33.07 20.26
CA MET A 1 -27.09 -31.73 20.85
C MET A 1 -26.25 -30.94 19.85
N LYS A 2 -26.91 -30.10 19.04
CA LYS A 2 -26.26 -29.35 17.94
C LYS A 2 -25.45 -28.21 18.53
N LEU A 3 -24.15 -28.16 18.26
CA LEU A 3 -23.30 -27.01 18.58
C LEU A 3 -23.59 -25.90 17.56
N GLN A 4 -24.10 -24.77 18.04
CA GLN A 4 -24.26 -23.56 17.22
C GLN A 4 -22.89 -22.93 16.98
N ILE A 5 -22.61 -22.70 15.70
CA ILE A 5 -21.55 -21.83 15.18
C ILE A 5 -21.89 -20.40 15.64
N GLN A 6 -21.01 -19.77 16.42
CA GLN A 6 -21.11 -18.35 16.73
C GLN A 6 -20.73 -17.55 15.48
N VAL A 7 -21.67 -16.74 15.03
CA VAL A 7 -21.54 -15.81 13.91
C VAL A 7 -20.59 -14.68 14.34
N LEU A 8 -19.65 -14.39 13.46
CA LEU A 8 -18.73 -13.25 13.49
C LEU A 8 -19.53 -11.95 13.67
N ALA A 9 -19.27 -11.21 14.75
CA ALA A 9 -19.90 -9.93 14.97
C ALA A 9 -19.32 -8.92 13.98
N LEU A 10 -20.12 -8.48 13.01
CA LEU A 10 -19.87 -7.24 12.27
C LEU A 10 -19.84 -6.10 13.30
N PHE A 11 -18.66 -5.54 13.54
CA PHE A 11 -18.52 -4.27 14.24
C PHE A 11 -19.07 -3.18 13.34
N PHE A 12 -20.31 -2.76 13.57
CA PHE A 12 -20.84 -1.53 12.98
C PHE A 12 -20.16 -0.34 13.68
N LEU A 13 -19.14 0.21 13.03
CA LEU A 13 -18.51 1.47 13.42
C LEU A 13 -19.55 2.59 13.34
N LYS A 14 -19.65 3.42 14.38
CA LYS A 14 -20.63 4.51 14.42
C LYS A 14 -20.03 5.75 13.74
N PRO A 15 -20.80 6.48 12.91
CA PRO A 15 -20.33 7.74 12.37
C PRO A 15 -20.02 8.72 13.50
N ILE A 16 -19.00 9.59 13.31
CA ILE A 16 -18.73 10.71 14.22
C ILE A 16 -20.01 11.55 14.32
N ALA A 17 -20.44 11.87 15.54
CA ALA A 17 -21.66 12.66 15.76
C ALA A 17 -21.62 13.97 14.94
N GLY A 18 -22.51 14.10 13.95
CA GLY A 18 -22.63 15.27 13.08
C GLY A 18 -21.88 15.22 11.74
N GLN A 19 -21.16 14.13 11.43
CA GLN A 19 -20.72 13.88 10.07
C GLN A 19 -21.78 13.07 9.32
N THR A 20 -22.29 13.68 8.25
CA THR A 20 -23.09 13.03 7.22
C THR A 20 -22.37 13.23 5.89
N CYS A 21 -22.75 12.49 4.86
CA CYS A 21 -22.30 12.68 3.49
C CYS A 21 -22.63 14.10 2.98
N SER A 22 -23.54 14.83 3.64
CA SER A 22 -23.93 16.21 3.32
C SER A 22 -23.27 17.26 4.24
N GLY A 23 -22.54 16.81 5.26
CA GLY A 23 -21.87 17.63 6.27
C GLY A 23 -20.50 18.16 5.86
N SER A 24 -19.75 18.69 6.83
CA SER A 24 -18.42 19.30 6.62
C SER A 24 -17.37 18.27 6.22
N ASN A 25 -16.67 18.55 5.12
CA ASN A 25 -15.62 17.67 4.58
C ASN A 25 -14.25 18.03 5.17
N ILE A 26 -13.36 17.05 5.21
CA ILE A 26 -11.92 17.34 5.20
C ILE A 26 -11.56 17.73 3.78
N ASN A 27 -10.82 18.82 3.62
CA ASN A 27 -10.28 19.19 2.33
C ASN A 27 -8.76 19.25 2.45
N PHE A 28 -8.09 18.45 1.63
CA PHE A 28 -6.65 18.48 1.49
C PHE A 28 -6.33 19.35 0.29
N ALA A 29 -6.05 20.62 0.56
CA ALA A 29 -5.70 21.56 -0.50
C ALA A 29 -4.42 21.07 -1.18
N ALA A 30 -4.46 20.97 -2.51
CA ALA A 30 -3.25 20.78 -3.29
C ALA A 30 -2.25 21.91 -3.00
N PRO A 31 -0.94 21.64 -3.03
CA PRO A 31 0.08 22.67 -2.89
C PRO A 31 -0.16 23.83 -3.85
N SER A 32 0.11 25.05 -3.38
CA SER A 32 -0.03 26.25 -4.21
C SER A 32 1.00 26.23 -5.33
N ILE A 33 0.55 26.57 -6.53
CA ILE A 33 1.40 26.83 -7.70
C ILE A 33 1.46 28.32 -8.05
N ASP A 34 0.79 29.16 -7.26
CA ASP A 34 0.70 30.60 -7.49
C ASP A 34 2.00 31.31 -7.11
N GLY A 35 2.54 32.09 -8.04
CA GLY A 35 3.79 32.85 -7.85
C GLY A 35 5.05 32.11 -8.29
N GLU A 36 4.94 30.83 -8.66
CA GLU A 36 6.02 30.04 -9.26
C GLU A 36 5.97 30.13 -10.80
N VAL A 37 7.13 29.90 -11.43
CA VAL A 37 7.16 29.64 -12.86
C VAL A 37 6.60 28.23 -13.05
N LYS A 38 5.35 28.13 -13.47
CA LYS A 38 4.72 26.83 -13.72
C LYS A 38 5.48 26.12 -14.84
N HIS A 39 5.94 24.91 -14.57
CA HIS A 39 6.46 24.01 -15.58
C HIS A 39 5.27 23.20 -16.12
N CYS A 40 4.85 23.53 -17.34
CA CYS A 40 3.64 23.02 -17.98
C CYS A 40 3.98 22.52 -19.36
N ILE A 41 3.09 21.71 -19.93
CA ILE A 41 3.05 21.54 -21.38
C ILE A 41 2.75 22.89 -22.03
N ASP A 42 3.59 23.31 -22.97
CA ASP A 42 3.39 24.56 -23.72
C ASP A 42 2.46 24.36 -24.95
N ALA A 43 2.34 23.13 -25.45
CA ALA A 43 1.44 22.78 -26.55
C ALA A 43 -0.05 22.93 -26.20
N GLU A 44 -0.85 23.40 -27.18
CA GLU A 44 -2.30 23.37 -27.07
C GLU A 44 -2.83 21.94 -27.26
N TRP A 45 -3.41 21.37 -26.21
CA TRP A 45 -4.02 20.05 -26.27
C TRP A 45 -5.49 20.09 -26.68
N GLU A 46 -5.89 19.16 -27.55
CA GLU A 46 -7.23 19.07 -28.12
C GLU A 46 -8.08 18.05 -27.37
N ARG A 47 -9.36 18.36 -27.17
CA ARG A 47 -10.33 17.43 -26.56
C ARG A 47 -10.50 16.17 -27.43
N ASN A 48 -10.62 15.01 -26.76
CA ASN A 48 -10.77 13.67 -27.34
C ASN A 48 -9.59 13.22 -28.20
N LYS A 49 -8.42 13.83 -28.01
CA LYS A 49 -7.17 13.42 -28.63
C LYS A 49 -6.31 12.68 -27.62
N GLU A 50 -5.65 11.63 -28.09
CA GLU A 50 -4.68 10.88 -27.33
C GLU A 50 -3.30 11.53 -27.46
N TYR A 51 -2.57 11.59 -26.34
CA TYR A 51 -1.20 12.07 -26.24
C TYR A 51 -0.36 10.97 -25.59
N VAL A 52 0.70 10.58 -26.26
CA VAL A 52 1.55 9.44 -25.91
C VAL A 52 2.66 9.90 -24.96
N TYR A 53 2.73 9.29 -23.78
CA TYR A 53 3.84 9.53 -22.86
C TYR A 53 5.05 8.64 -23.23
N PRO A 54 6.30 9.16 -23.20
CA PRO A 54 6.68 10.53 -22.87
C PRO A 54 6.77 11.47 -24.09
N ASP A 55 6.53 10.96 -25.30
CA ASP A 55 6.87 11.66 -26.55
C ASP A 55 6.10 12.97 -26.77
N ASP A 56 4.82 13.01 -26.38
CA ASP A 56 3.95 14.18 -26.52
C ASP A 56 3.99 15.11 -25.28
N PHE A 57 4.78 14.75 -24.25
CA PHE A 57 4.87 15.47 -22.98
C PHE A 57 6.06 16.44 -22.92
N GLU A 58 6.64 16.78 -24.08
CA GLU A 58 7.76 17.73 -24.18
C GLU A 58 8.91 17.33 -23.22
N ASP A 59 9.29 18.19 -22.27
CA ASP A 59 10.26 17.93 -21.21
C ASP A 59 9.63 17.61 -19.84
N LEU A 60 8.30 17.64 -19.71
CA LEU A 60 7.61 17.20 -18.49
C LEU A 60 7.74 15.70 -18.33
N ARG A 61 8.23 15.25 -17.17
CA ARG A 61 8.33 13.82 -16.83
C ARG A 61 7.66 13.55 -15.50
N ASN A 62 7.12 12.36 -15.32
CA ASN A 62 6.65 11.93 -14.02
C ASN A 62 7.83 11.82 -13.05
N GLU A 63 7.69 12.43 -11.88
CA GLU A 63 8.60 12.26 -10.75
C GLU A 63 7.79 11.90 -9.51
N VAL A 64 8.14 10.77 -8.90
CA VAL A 64 7.56 10.31 -7.64
C VAL A 64 8.63 9.59 -6.82
N SER A 65 8.60 9.79 -5.51
CA SER A 65 9.39 9.03 -4.55
C SER A 65 8.54 8.75 -3.33
N ILE A 66 8.36 7.47 -3.02
CA ILE A 66 7.64 7.01 -1.83
C ILE A 66 8.69 6.59 -0.81
N TYR A 67 8.58 7.12 0.41
CA TYR A 67 9.47 6.83 1.52
C TYR A 67 8.72 6.16 2.66
N VAL A 68 9.40 5.26 3.33
CA VAL A 68 8.99 4.67 4.61
C VAL A 68 9.88 5.24 5.70
N CYS A 69 9.28 5.77 6.76
CA CYS A 69 9.96 6.37 7.91
C CYS A 69 9.57 5.57 9.18
N PRO A 70 10.29 4.48 9.50
CA PRO A 70 9.82 3.49 10.48
C PRO A 70 9.72 4.02 11.91
N THR A 71 10.62 4.91 12.32
CA THR A 71 10.65 5.47 13.68
C THR A 71 9.66 6.62 13.81
N SER A 72 9.50 7.40 12.74
CA SER A 72 8.52 8.47 12.65
C SER A 72 7.09 7.96 12.43
N ASP A 73 6.93 6.67 12.08
CA ASP A 73 5.66 6.01 11.75
C ASP A 73 4.91 6.70 10.59
N LYS A 74 5.65 7.10 9.57
CA LYS A 74 5.11 7.82 8.40
C LYS A 74 5.46 7.14 7.08
N ARG A 75 4.53 7.19 6.14
CA ARG A 75 4.81 7.10 4.71
C ARG A 75 4.83 8.52 4.15
N VAL A 76 5.84 8.84 3.35
CA VAL A 76 5.97 10.16 2.71
C VAL A 76 6.01 9.99 1.21
N ILE A 77 5.16 10.70 0.47
CA ILE A 77 5.13 10.69 -0.99
C ILE A 77 5.52 12.08 -1.48
N LEU A 78 6.66 12.16 -2.17
CA LEU A 78 7.08 13.35 -2.91
C LEU A 78 6.72 13.14 -4.38
N SER A 79 6.05 14.09 -5.01
CA SER A 79 5.70 13.96 -6.44
C SER A 79 5.46 15.30 -7.12
N ASN A 80 5.68 15.34 -8.44
CA ASN A 80 5.28 16.45 -9.30
C ASN A 80 3.88 16.30 -9.93
N ALA A 81 3.13 15.22 -9.62
CA ALA A 81 1.77 14.95 -10.09
C ALA A 81 1.57 14.90 -11.61
N ILE A 82 2.62 14.66 -12.40
CA ILE A 82 2.52 14.41 -13.84
C ILE A 82 2.18 12.94 -14.10
N PRO A 83 1.24 12.57 -14.98
CA PRO A 83 0.99 11.15 -15.30
C PRO A 83 2.18 10.50 -16.02
N ASP A 84 2.36 9.20 -15.81
CA ASP A 84 3.45 8.37 -16.35
C ASP A 84 3.03 7.47 -17.52
N HIS A 85 1.89 7.77 -18.13
CA HIS A 85 1.26 6.97 -19.18
C HIS A 85 0.54 7.88 -20.19
N SER A 86 0.18 7.32 -21.34
CA SER A 86 -0.56 8.03 -22.38
C SER A 86 -1.95 8.45 -21.90
N VAL A 87 -2.37 9.65 -22.27
CA VAL A 87 -3.63 10.25 -21.80
C VAL A 87 -4.55 10.60 -22.96
N THR A 88 -5.86 10.49 -22.74
CA THR A 88 -6.87 11.01 -23.67
C THR A 88 -7.54 12.22 -23.05
N MET A 89 -7.51 13.35 -23.74
CA MET A 89 -7.89 14.63 -23.16
C MET A 89 -9.40 14.85 -23.07
N SER A 90 -9.88 15.06 -21.84
CA SER A 90 -11.29 15.34 -21.56
C SER A 90 -11.69 16.80 -21.82
N ASN A 91 -10.72 17.68 -21.69
CA ASN A 91 -10.81 19.12 -21.81
C ASN A 91 -9.50 19.63 -22.47
N THR A 92 -9.35 20.95 -22.60
CA THR A 92 -8.15 21.56 -23.19
C THR A 92 -7.14 22.02 -22.13
N ALA A 93 -7.37 21.71 -20.85
CA ALA A 93 -6.44 22.08 -19.79
C ALA A 93 -5.26 21.12 -19.82
N VAL A 94 -4.06 21.67 -19.94
CA VAL A 94 -2.81 20.90 -19.95
C VAL A 94 -2.27 20.69 -18.55
N PRO A 95 -1.50 19.62 -18.29
CA PRO A 95 -0.88 19.42 -16.98
C PRO A 95 0.29 20.39 -16.74
N CYS A 96 0.41 20.84 -15.50
CA CYS A 96 1.62 21.46 -14.95
C CYS A 96 2.08 20.68 -13.74
N GLU A 97 3.38 20.76 -13.43
CA GLU A 97 3.92 20.20 -12.21
C GLU A 97 3.28 20.83 -10.98
N VAL A 98 2.92 19.98 -10.02
CA VAL A 98 2.48 20.37 -8.68
C VAL A 98 3.37 19.64 -7.70
N LYS A 99 4.17 20.35 -6.92
CA LYS A 99 5.15 19.76 -6.00
C LYS A 99 4.50 19.31 -4.68
N TRP A 100 4.03 18.07 -4.65
CA TRP A 100 3.46 17.43 -3.46
C TRP A 100 4.53 16.92 -2.52
N ALA A 101 4.33 17.20 -1.23
CA ALA A 101 4.90 16.43 -0.12
C ALA A 101 3.76 15.98 0.79
N LEU A 102 3.31 14.74 0.58
CA LEU A 102 2.21 14.11 1.32
C LEU A 102 2.77 13.22 2.42
N GLU A 103 2.39 13.47 3.67
CA GLU A 103 2.62 12.54 4.78
C GLU A 103 1.34 11.75 5.07
N LEU A 104 1.50 10.43 5.26
CA LEU A 104 0.47 9.49 5.66
C LEU A 104 0.97 8.67 6.86
N PRO A 105 0.09 8.09 7.70
CA PRO A 105 0.53 7.11 8.69
C PRO A 105 1.10 5.87 8.00
N LEU A 106 2.24 5.36 8.46
CA LEU A 106 2.83 4.13 7.91
C LEU A 106 1.99 2.91 8.31
N ASN A 107 1.54 2.86 9.57
CA ASN A 107 0.72 1.81 10.14
C ASN A 107 -0.68 2.35 10.49
N PRO A 108 -1.55 2.59 9.49
CA PRO A 108 -2.91 3.07 9.74
C PRO A 108 -3.72 2.06 10.56
N SER A 109 -4.64 2.57 11.37
CA SER A 109 -5.59 1.75 12.13
C SER A 109 -7.02 2.16 11.81
N VAL A 110 -7.92 1.18 11.82
CA VAL A 110 -9.35 1.43 11.61
C VAL A 110 -9.84 2.22 12.83
N SER A 111 -10.39 3.39 12.57
CA SER A 111 -10.95 4.29 13.56
C SER A 111 -12.29 3.76 14.07
N ASP A 112 -12.63 4.07 15.32
CA ASP A 112 -13.95 3.81 15.90
C ASP A 112 -15.09 4.48 15.12
N SER A 113 -14.74 5.46 14.28
CA SER A 113 -15.67 6.25 13.50
C SER A 113 -15.14 6.58 12.11
N ARG A 114 -15.96 6.30 11.10
CA ARG A 114 -15.68 6.60 9.70
C ARG A 114 -15.76 8.10 9.41
N THR A 115 -14.96 8.55 8.46
CA THR A 115 -14.93 9.95 7.99
C THR A 115 -15.31 10.04 6.52
N LYS A 116 -16.19 10.98 6.18
CA LYS A 116 -16.59 11.22 4.79
C LYS A 116 -15.40 11.70 3.93
N ILE A 117 -15.27 11.18 2.71
CA ILE A 117 -14.35 11.69 1.69
C ILE A 117 -14.87 13.03 1.11
N PRO A 118 -14.00 13.98 0.73
CA PRO A 118 -14.46 15.15 0.01
C PRO A 118 -15.09 14.75 -1.35
N PRO A 119 -16.20 15.38 -1.76
CA PRO A 119 -16.77 15.15 -3.09
C PRO A 119 -15.84 15.63 -4.21
N ARG A 120 -14.95 16.57 -3.90
CA ARG A 120 -14.06 17.29 -4.82
C ARG A 120 -12.71 17.47 -4.17
N GLY A 121 -11.63 17.36 -4.94
CA GLY A 121 -10.27 17.44 -4.41
C GLY A 121 -9.74 16.07 -4.01
N ALA A 122 -8.47 16.05 -3.60
CA ALA A 122 -7.71 14.83 -3.41
C ALA A 122 -8.25 13.98 -2.25
N ILE A 123 -8.35 12.67 -2.50
CA ILE A 123 -8.77 11.66 -1.54
C ILE A 123 -7.75 10.55 -1.33
N ALA A 124 -6.90 10.33 -2.32
CA ALA A 124 -5.86 9.32 -2.36
C ALA A 124 -4.72 9.78 -3.27
N MET A 125 -3.56 9.14 -3.15
CA MET A 125 -2.42 9.34 -4.04
C MET A 125 -2.12 8.01 -4.73
N ALA A 126 -2.05 8.01 -6.06
CA ALA A 126 -1.65 6.84 -6.82
C ALA A 126 -0.16 6.55 -6.65
N ILE A 127 0.26 5.31 -6.94
CA ILE A 127 1.68 4.91 -6.84
C ILE A 127 2.59 5.70 -7.79
N ASN A 128 2.05 6.24 -8.89
CA ASN A 128 2.77 7.15 -9.78
C ASN A 128 2.77 8.61 -9.29
N GLY A 129 2.23 8.91 -8.10
CA GLY A 129 2.26 10.25 -7.52
C GLY A 129 1.21 11.23 -8.06
N VAL A 130 0.26 10.76 -8.88
CA VAL A 130 -0.90 11.56 -9.29
C VAL A 130 -2.03 11.42 -8.26
N PRO A 131 -2.66 12.52 -7.81
CA PRO A 131 -3.76 12.45 -6.86
C PRO A 131 -5.03 11.89 -7.52
N ALA A 132 -5.76 11.04 -6.79
CA ALA A 132 -7.13 10.68 -7.11
C ALA A 132 -8.09 11.59 -6.34
N TYR A 133 -9.11 12.11 -7.02
CA TYR A 133 -10.08 13.06 -6.49
C TYR A 133 -11.41 12.38 -6.17
N GLY A 134 -12.21 13.05 -5.33
CA GLY A 134 -13.61 12.70 -5.12
C GLY A 134 -14.42 12.66 -6.43
N PRO A 135 -15.57 11.97 -6.46
CA PRO A 135 -16.27 11.61 -7.70
C PRO A 135 -17.03 12.76 -8.38
N MET A 136 -16.94 14.01 -7.89
CA MET A 136 -17.67 15.15 -8.45
C MET A 136 -16.79 16.12 -9.23
N GLU A 137 -17.30 16.52 -10.40
CA GLU A 137 -16.81 17.65 -11.20
C GLU A 137 -17.28 18.99 -10.67
N SER A 138 -16.65 20.11 -11.05
CA SER A 138 -17.03 21.50 -10.69
C SER A 138 -18.55 21.79 -10.71
N SER A 139 -19.30 21.18 -11.63
CA SER A 139 -20.76 21.26 -11.77
C SER A 139 -21.60 20.43 -10.78
N SER A 140 -20.95 19.55 -10.01
CA SER A 140 -21.53 18.52 -9.12
C SER A 140 -22.05 17.27 -9.85
N ASP A 141 -21.79 17.18 -11.15
CA ASP A 141 -22.03 15.97 -11.91
C ASP A 141 -21.03 14.88 -11.51
N ASN A 142 -21.42 13.62 -11.74
CA ASN A 142 -20.55 12.47 -11.58
C ASN A 142 -19.41 12.57 -12.61
N ALA A 143 -18.19 12.73 -12.12
CA ALA A 143 -16.98 12.90 -12.91
C ALA A 143 -16.57 11.61 -13.63
N VAL A 144 -16.95 10.46 -13.07
CA VAL A 144 -16.63 9.14 -13.60
C VAL A 144 -17.61 8.75 -14.71
N GLU A 145 -18.89 9.10 -14.55
CA GLU A 145 -19.95 8.76 -15.49
C GLU A 145 -20.86 9.97 -15.78
N SER A 146 -20.44 10.84 -16.71
CA SER A 146 -21.17 12.08 -16.98
C SER A 146 -22.54 11.84 -17.63
N SER A 147 -23.49 12.69 -17.23
CA SER A 147 -24.89 12.66 -17.67
C SER A 147 -25.10 13.06 -19.13
N ASP A 148 -24.15 13.78 -19.76
CA ASP A 148 -24.24 14.25 -21.14
C ASP A 148 -23.73 13.22 -22.17
N GLY A 149 -23.26 12.06 -21.74
CA GLY A 149 -22.66 11.02 -22.59
C GLY A 149 -21.37 11.45 -23.30
N SER A 150 -21.02 12.75 -23.22
CA SER A 150 -19.77 13.31 -23.72
C SER A 150 -18.59 12.93 -22.86
N ARG A 151 -18.85 12.23 -21.74
CA ARG A 151 -17.89 11.51 -20.92
C ARG A 151 -18.22 10.06 -20.56
N GLY A 152 -19.29 9.53 -21.16
CA GLY A 152 -19.81 8.20 -20.83
C GLY A 152 -19.40 7.18 -21.86
N ASN A 153 -18.12 6.77 -21.90
CA ASN A 153 -17.72 5.48 -22.46
C ASN A 153 -16.23 5.18 -22.21
N ALA A 154 -15.81 4.95 -20.96
CA ALA A 154 -14.46 4.48 -20.61
C ALA A 154 -13.26 5.39 -21.05
N GLY A 155 -13.46 6.33 -21.98
CA GLY A 155 -12.52 7.14 -22.78
C GLY A 155 -11.77 8.28 -22.09
N TYR A 156 -11.83 8.40 -20.76
CA TYR A 156 -11.16 9.44 -19.98
C TYR A 156 -9.87 8.93 -19.35
N TRP A 157 -9.26 7.93 -19.99
CA TRP A 157 -8.83 6.67 -19.38
C TRP A 157 -7.98 6.76 -18.13
N TYR A 158 -7.34 7.86 -17.78
CA TYR A 158 -6.70 8.03 -16.48
C TYR A 158 -6.65 9.53 -16.08
N GLY A 159 -7.79 10.22 -16.01
CA GLY A 159 -7.87 11.56 -15.38
C GLY A 159 -7.81 12.77 -16.30
N HIS A 160 -7.65 13.96 -15.71
CA HIS A 160 -7.57 15.23 -16.44
C HIS A 160 -6.96 16.36 -15.58
N ALA A 161 -6.59 17.48 -16.22
CA ALA A 161 -6.18 18.69 -15.51
C ALA A 161 -7.36 19.63 -15.23
N ASP A 162 -7.41 20.19 -14.02
CA ASP A 162 -8.40 21.23 -13.69
C ASP A 162 -8.04 22.61 -14.28
N GLY A 163 -8.86 23.63 -14.02
CA GLY A 163 -8.62 24.99 -14.50
C GLY A 163 -7.36 25.67 -13.95
N ASN A 164 -6.69 25.06 -12.97
CA ASN A 164 -5.39 25.49 -12.46
C ASN A 164 -4.25 24.62 -13.01
N ASN A 165 -4.52 23.77 -14.01
CA ASN A 165 -3.58 22.85 -14.66
C ASN A 165 -3.10 21.70 -13.76
N ARG A 166 -3.89 21.31 -12.75
CA ARG A 166 -3.52 20.22 -11.84
C ARG A 166 -4.10 18.90 -12.34
N TRP A 167 -3.24 18.00 -12.82
CA TRP A 167 -3.67 16.67 -13.25
C TRP A 167 -4.12 15.81 -12.07
N HIS A 168 -5.22 15.08 -12.24
CA HIS A 168 -5.78 14.19 -11.23
C HIS A 168 -6.67 13.10 -11.83
N PHE A 169 -6.83 12.00 -11.10
CA PHE A 169 -7.72 10.90 -11.47
C PHE A 169 -9.11 11.07 -10.87
N HIS A 170 -10.14 10.73 -11.64
CA HIS A 170 -11.44 10.31 -11.11
C HIS A 170 -11.70 8.82 -11.36
N ALA A 171 -11.05 8.26 -12.38
CA ALA A 171 -11.17 6.85 -12.74
C ALA A 171 -10.64 5.96 -11.60
N PRO A 172 -11.35 4.90 -11.22
CA PRO A 172 -10.97 4.01 -10.13
C PRO A 172 -9.63 3.31 -10.36
N GLU A 173 -9.21 3.12 -11.61
CA GLU A 173 -7.99 2.40 -11.97
C GLU A 173 -6.70 3.21 -11.72
N MET A 174 -6.80 4.52 -11.44
CA MET A 174 -5.70 5.37 -10.96
C MET A 174 -4.41 5.30 -11.81
N GLY A 175 -4.54 5.23 -13.14
CA GLY A 175 -3.41 5.20 -14.06
C GLY A 175 -3.02 3.81 -14.57
N ILE A 176 -3.65 2.74 -14.07
CA ILE A 176 -3.25 1.36 -14.40
C ILE A 176 -4.27 0.70 -15.33
N GLU A 177 -3.81 0.10 -16.42
CA GLU A 177 -4.70 -0.63 -17.32
C GLU A 177 -5.14 -1.96 -16.73
N ALA A 178 -6.46 -2.12 -16.58
CA ALA A 178 -7.12 -3.35 -16.12
C ALA A 178 -6.47 -3.97 -14.86
N PRO A 179 -6.40 -3.24 -13.73
CA PRO A 179 -5.76 -3.73 -12.53
C PRO A 179 -6.50 -4.94 -11.96
N SER A 180 -5.74 -5.91 -11.47
CA SER A 180 -6.27 -7.07 -10.74
C SER A 180 -6.55 -6.72 -9.28
N SER A 181 -7.22 -7.61 -8.55
CA SER A 181 -7.44 -7.43 -7.10
C SER A 181 -6.16 -7.31 -6.28
N ASP A 182 -5.04 -7.81 -6.79
CA ASP A 182 -3.76 -7.83 -6.08
C ASP A 182 -2.85 -6.65 -6.49
N THR A 183 -3.31 -5.82 -7.44
CA THR A 183 -2.57 -4.67 -7.95
C THR A 183 -2.72 -3.50 -6.98
N LEU A 184 -1.62 -3.07 -6.34
CA LEU A 184 -1.58 -1.84 -5.55
C LEU A 184 -1.73 -0.63 -6.50
N LEU A 185 -2.76 0.17 -6.27
CA LEU A 185 -3.04 1.38 -7.07
C LEU A 185 -2.50 2.65 -6.40
N GLY A 186 -2.49 2.67 -5.07
CA GLY A 186 -2.07 3.84 -4.31
C GLY A 186 -2.42 3.74 -2.84
N TYR A 187 -2.41 4.88 -2.17
CA TYR A 187 -2.72 5.00 -0.75
C TYR A 187 -3.81 6.04 -0.54
N ALA A 188 -4.83 5.67 0.24
CA ALA A 188 -5.85 6.59 0.70
C ALA A 188 -5.23 7.61 1.66
N PHE A 189 -5.84 8.79 1.77
CA PHE A 189 -5.35 9.84 2.68
C PHE A 189 -5.55 9.51 4.16
N ASP A 190 -6.11 8.37 4.53
CA ASP A 190 -6.05 7.82 5.89
C ASP A 190 -4.91 6.79 6.07
N GLY A 191 -4.08 6.60 5.04
CA GLY A 191 -2.86 5.79 5.01
C GLY A 191 -3.02 4.35 4.52
N PHE A 192 -4.25 3.85 4.40
CA PHE A 192 -4.48 2.48 3.96
C PHE A 192 -4.18 2.28 2.46
N PRO A 193 -3.66 1.10 2.07
CA PRO A 193 -3.45 0.79 0.66
C PRO A 193 -4.78 0.60 -0.08
N ILE A 194 -4.78 0.98 -1.36
CA ILE A 194 -5.89 0.83 -2.29
C ILE A 194 -5.47 -0.14 -3.39
N TYR A 195 -6.26 -1.18 -3.61
CA TYR A 195 -6.04 -2.19 -4.62
C TYR A 195 -7.09 -2.16 -5.73
N GLY A 196 -6.81 -2.86 -6.83
CA GLY A 196 -7.75 -3.04 -7.93
C GLY A 196 -9.05 -3.77 -7.52
N PRO A 197 -10.06 -3.77 -8.39
CA PRO A 197 -11.40 -4.22 -8.02
C PRO A 197 -11.47 -5.72 -7.74
N LEU A 198 -12.31 -6.09 -6.76
CA LEU A 198 -12.71 -7.48 -6.53
C LEU A 198 -13.83 -7.89 -7.49
N GLY A 199 -13.83 -9.16 -7.91
CA GLY A 199 -14.91 -9.72 -8.72
C GLY A 199 -16.25 -9.73 -7.99
N ASP A 200 -16.24 -9.96 -6.66
CA ASP A 200 -17.41 -9.85 -5.80
C ASP A 200 -17.29 -8.62 -4.90
N ALA A 201 -18.02 -7.59 -5.28
CA ALA A 201 -18.13 -6.33 -4.55
C ALA A 201 -18.81 -6.45 -3.17
N SER A 202 -19.60 -7.50 -2.92
CA SER A 202 -20.43 -7.61 -1.71
C SER A 202 -19.65 -7.95 -0.44
N VAL A 203 -18.39 -8.37 -0.57
CA VAL A 203 -17.49 -8.66 0.56
C VAL A 203 -16.86 -7.40 1.15
N LEU A 204 -16.95 -6.27 0.45
CA LEU A 204 -16.41 -4.99 0.88
C LEU A 204 -17.39 -4.29 1.82
N ASP A 205 -16.84 -3.59 2.81
CA ASP A 205 -17.61 -2.71 3.68
C ASP A 205 -18.09 -1.45 2.94
N ASP A 206 -18.86 -0.61 3.63
CA ASP A 206 -19.45 0.59 3.02
C ASP A 206 -18.40 1.66 2.61
N CYS A 207 -17.17 1.59 3.14
CA CYS A 207 -16.05 2.44 2.71
C CYS A 207 -15.28 1.86 1.51
N ASN A 208 -15.66 0.69 1.00
CA ASN A 208 -14.93 -0.13 0.02
C ASN A 208 -13.72 -0.91 0.57
N GLY A 209 -13.65 -1.18 1.87
CA GLY A 209 -12.53 -1.96 2.41
C GLY A 209 -12.89 -3.37 2.86
N ILE A 210 -11.84 -4.14 3.10
CA ILE A 210 -11.90 -5.49 3.66
C ILE A 210 -10.85 -5.62 4.75
N THR A 211 -11.23 -6.27 5.86
CA THR A 211 -10.28 -6.74 6.87
C THR A 211 -9.86 -8.15 6.51
N ASN A 212 -8.58 -8.33 6.23
CA ASN A 212 -7.97 -9.62 5.93
C ASN A 212 -7.90 -10.50 7.17
N SER A 213 -7.63 -11.79 6.98
CA SER A 213 -7.54 -12.77 8.07
C SER A 213 -6.41 -12.48 9.07
N ASP A 214 -5.37 -11.77 8.65
CA ASP A 214 -4.26 -11.31 9.49
C ASP A 214 -4.57 -10.03 10.28
N GLY A 215 -5.77 -9.45 10.08
CA GLY A 215 -6.20 -8.21 10.72
C GLY A 215 -5.79 -6.94 9.98
N SER A 216 -5.04 -7.03 8.88
CA SER A 216 -4.77 -5.89 8.01
C SER A 216 -6.05 -5.42 7.31
N TYR A 217 -6.12 -4.13 7.00
CA TYR A 217 -7.25 -3.53 6.29
C TYR A 217 -6.75 -2.87 5.01
N GLN A 218 -7.50 -3.06 3.94
CA GLN A 218 -7.19 -2.49 2.63
C GLN A 218 -8.47 -2.08 1.90
N TYR A 219 -8.37 -1.08 1.03
CA TYR A 219 -9.44 -0.71 0.13
C TYR A 219 -9.33 -1.45 -1.20
N HIS A 220 -10.47 -1.65 -1.85
CA HIS A 220 -10.53 -2.04 -3.25
C HIS A 220 -11.43 -1.07 -4.00
N VAL A 221 -10.97 -0.59 -5.15
CA VAL A 221 -11.78 0.26 -6.01
C VAL A 221 -12.97 -0.53 -6.60
N ARG A 222 -13.96 0.17 -7.12
CA ARG A 222 -15.12 -0.42 -7.81
C ARG A 222 -14.99 -0.26 -9.31
N THR A 223 -15.39 -1.26 -10.07
CA THR A 223 -15.65 -1.07 -11.50
C THR A 223 -16.88 -0.17 -11.68
N LEU A 224 -17.03 0.43 -12.88
CA LEU A 224 -18.19 1.27 -13.19
C LEU A 224 -19.52 0.54 -12.95
N ASP A 225 -19.63 -0.70 -13.42
CA ASP A 225 -20.83 -1.53 -13.27
C ASP A 225 -21.14 -1.93 -11.80
N GLN A 226 -20.17 -1.79 -10.89
CA GLN A 226 -20.37 -2.07 -9.46
C GLN A 226 -20.95 -0.87 -8.69
N VAL A 227 -21.06 0.30 -9.33
CA VAL A 227 -21.58 1.52 -8.72
C VAL A 227 -22.90 1.89 -9.40
N ASP A 228 -23.96 2.03 -8.60
CA ASP A 228 -25.24 2.54 -9.09
C ASP A 228 -25.18 4.07 -9.20
N ASN A 229 -24.85 4.55 -10.40
CA ASN A 229 -24.73 5.99 -10.69
C ASN A 229 -26.07 6.73 -10.73
N SER A 230 -27.20 6.02 -10.68
CA SER A 230 -28.53 6.63 -10.67
C SER A 230 -28.92 7.16 -9.29
N LEU A 231 -28.21 6.73 -8.24
CA LEU A 231 -28.39 7.21 -6.88
C LEU A 231 -27.80 8.61 -6.73
N ASP A 232 -28.38 9.40 -5.82
CA ASP A 232 -27.73 10.62 -5.33
C ASP A 232 -26.37 10.26 -4.73
N TYR A 233 -25.37 11.13 -4.89
CA TYR A 233 -24.04 10.96 -4.28
C TYR A 233 -24.11 10.60 -2.80
N CYS A 234 -25.07 11.20 -2.09
CA CYS A 234 -25.27 11.07 -0.66
C CYS A 234 -26.19 9.90 -0.31
N ASN A 235 -25.75 8.99 0.57
CA ASN A 235 -26.60 7.93 1.12
C ASN A 235 -27.37 8.41 2.38
N GLY A 236 -28.26 9.39 2.20
CA GLY A 236 -29.03 9.97 3.31
C GLY A 236 -28.14 10.67 4.34
N ASP A 237 -28.19 10.21 5.59
CA ASP A 237 -27.40 10.76 6.71
C ASP A 237 -26.12 9.97 7.00
N ALA A 238 -25.83 8.92 6.22
CA ALA A 238 -24.61 8.11 6.37
C ALA A 238 -23.36 8.93 5.97
N VAL A 239 -22.17 8.57 6.44
CA VAL A 239 -20.92 9.25 6.01
C VAL A 239 -20.44 8.74 4.66
N GLU A 240 -20.92 7.57 4.28
CA GLU A 240 -20.58 6.84 3.07
C GLU A 240 -21.30 7.42 1.85
N VAL A 241 -20.58 7.46 0.73
CA VAL A 241 -21.12 7.95 -0.54
C VAL A 241 -21.61 6.79 -1.40
N ASN A 242 -22.62 7.05 -2.24
CA ASN A 242 -23.08 6.07 -3.22
C ASN A 242 -22.12 5.98 -4.41
N TRP A 243 -21.51 7.10 -4.82
CA TRP A 243 -20.54 7.16 -5.93
C TRP A 243 -19.13 6.74 -5.47
N ARG A 244 -19.05 5.56 -4.87
CA ARG A 244 -17.85 5.02 -4.23
C ARG A 244 -16.94 4.29 -5.23
N TYR A 245 -16.49 5.00 -6.27
CA TYR A 245 -15.59 4.42 -7.28
C TYR A 245 -14.21 4.10 -6.69
N VAL A 246 -13.53 5.10 -6.11
CA VAL A 246 -12.25 4.90 -5.42
C VAL A 246 -12.50 4.53 -3.95
N LEU A 247 -13.17 5.40 -3.20
CA LEU A 247 -13.48 5.21 -1.77
C LEU A 247 -14.94 5.56 -1.48
N GLY A 248 -15.57 4.86 -0.53
CA GLY A 248 -16.88 5.24 0.02
C GLY A 248 -16.77 6.24 1.18
N CYS A 249 -15.73 6.08 1.98
CA CYS A 249 -15.34 6.89 3.13
C CYS A 249 -13.91 6.52 3.53
N TYR A 250 -13.37 7.23 4.51
CA TYR A 250 -12.20 6.80 5.25
C TYR A 250 -12.61 6.00 6.48
N SER A 251 -12.02 4.81 6.62
CA SER A 251 -12.06 3.93 7.77
C SER A 251 -10.97 4.28 8.79
N GLY A 252 -9.91 4.98 8.42
CA GLY A 252 -8.90 5.53 9.34
C GLY A 252 -9.19 6.98 9.76
N ASP A 253 -8.19 7.62 10.39
CA ASP A 253 -8.24 9.04 10.77
C ASP A 253 -7.31 9.90 9.90
N PRO A 254 -7.82 10.41 8.77
CA PRO A 254 -7.04 11.29 7.89
C PRO A 254 -6.88 12.71 8.46
N ARG A 255 -7.59 13.11 9.54
CA ARG A 255 -7.46 14.47 10.11
C ARG A 255 -6.19 14.62 10.94
N THR A 256 -5.85 13.58 11.67
CA THR A 256 -4.77 13.61 12.65
C THR A 256 -3.43 13.25 12.04
N TYR A 257 -3.42 12.30 11.10
CA TYR A 257 -2.19 11.64 10.65
C TYR A 257 -1.74 12.02 9.23
N THR A 258 -2.48 12.89 8.54
CA THR A 258 -2.19 13.25 7.16
C THR A 258 -1.88 14.73 7.04
N SER A 259 -0.79 15.04 6.32
CA SER A 259 -0.41 16.41 6.01
C SER A 259 -0.04 16.54 4.54
N VAL A 260 -0.44 17.65 3.92
CA VAL A 260 -0.09 18.02 2.54
C VAL A 260 0.73 19.29 2.60
N ASN A 261 1.94 19.23 2.06
CA ASN A 261 2.90 20.32 2.06
C ASN A 261 3.41 20.56 0.64
N HIS A 262 4.02 21.73 0.42
CA HIS A 262 4.81 21.99 -0.77
C HIS A 262 6.21 21.37 -0.61
N GLN A 263 6.71 20.68 -1.64
CA GLN A 263 7.99 19.95 -1.54
C GLN A 263 9.17 20.85 -1.16
N ASP A 264 9.23 22.08 -1.68
CA ASP A 264 10.34 23.00 -1.39
C ASP A 264 10.36 23.50 0.07
N GLU A 265 9.23 23.37 0.78
CA GLU A 265 9.08 23.76 2.20
C GLU A 265 9.15 22.55 3.14
N TYR A 266 9.23 21.34 2.57
CA TYR A 266 9.15 20.10 3.32
C TYR A 266 10.53 19.54 3.63
N THR A 267 10.71 19.09 4.88
CA THR A 267 11.92 18.38 5.31
C THR A 267 11.58 16.94 5.61
N LEU A 268 12.13 16.02 4.82
CA LEU A 268 11.95 14.58 5.03
C LEU A 268 12.51 14.17 6.41
N PRO A 269 11.76 13.39 7.22
CA PRO A 269 12.29 12.84 8.47
C PRO A 269 13.59 12.06 8.24
N SER A 270 14.52 12.15 9.19
CA SER A 270 15.87 11.60 9.03
C SER A 270 15.92 10.06 8.99
N ASP A 271 14.87 9.39 9.43
CA ASP A 271 14.73 7.93 9.42
C ASP A 271 14.05 7.40 8.16
N CYS A 272 13.68 8.27 7.22
CA CYS A 272 13.05 7.85 5.99
C CYS A 272 14.05 7.21 5.03
N VAL A 273 13.65 6.08 4.44
CA VAL A 273 14.31 5.38 3.34
C VAL A 273 13.32 5.23 2.19
N LEU A 274 13.80 5.11 0.94
CA LEU A 274 12.91 4.86 -0.19
C LEU A 274 12.14 3.55 0.05
N GLU A 275 10.85 3.50 -0.30
CA GLU A 275 10.00 2.32 -0.08
C GLU A 275 10.50 1.10 -0.87
N GLU A 276 11.07 1.32 -2.07
CA GLU A 276 11.75 0.25 -2.80
C GLU A 276 12.98 -0.27 -2.06
N ASP A 277 13.78 0.62 -1.46
CA ASP A 277 14.94 0.23 -0.67
C ASP A 277 14.52 -0.42 0.64
N TYR A 278 13.39 0.00 1.24
CA TYR A 278 12.80 -0.56 2.46
C TYR A 278 12.26 -1.98 2.23
N ASN A 279 11.56 -2.19 1.11
CA ASN A 279 11.02 -3.48 0.73
C ASN A 279 12.10 -4.42 0.19
N ASN A 280 13.18 -3.85 -0.37
CA ASN A 280 14.41 -4.58 -0.73
C ASN A 280 15.44 -4.56 0.41
N ASP A 281 15.10 -4.05 1.59
CA ASP A 281 16.07 -3.76 2.64
C ASP A 281 16.57 -5.05 3.28
N GLU A 282 17.85 -5.32 3.03
CA GLU A 282 18.66 -6.21 3.84
C GLU A 282 18.72 -5.79 5.33
N SER A 283 18.10 -4.68 5.78
CA SER A 283 18.08 -4.29 7.20
C SER A 283 17.11 -5.08 8.10
N THR A 284 16.17 -5.85 7.53
CA THR A 284 15.52 -6.97 8.25
C THR A 284 16.24 -8.30 8.02
N CYS A 285 17.18 -8.33 7.08
CA CYS A 285 17.93 -9.52 6.80
C CYS A 285 18.96 -9.75 7.89
N VAL A 286 18.75 -10.85 8.61
CA VAL A 286 19.72 -11.37 9.56
C VAL A 286 20.08 -12.80 9.17
N ASP A 287 21.26 -13.20 9.60
CA ASP A 287 21.64 -14.60 9.60
C ASP A 287 20.66 -15.41 10.44
N SER A 288 20.32 -16.62 10.00
CA SER A 288 19.50 -17.51 10.83
C SER A 288 20.28 -17.95 12.09
N ASP A 289 19.64 -17.79 13.25
CA ASP A 289 20.14 -18.33 14.52
C ASP A 289 19.88 -19.83 14.67
N LEU A 290 19.14 -20.45 13.74
CA LEU A 290 18.86 -21.87 13.79
C LEU A 290 20.04 -22.70 13.29
N ARG A 291 20.09 -23.97 13.71
CA ARG A 291 21.13 -24.89 13.24
C ARG A 291 20.79 -25.41 11.85
N MET A 292 21.58 -25.02 10.85
CA MET A 292 21.60 -25.66 9.55
C MET A 292 22.30 -27.00 9.60
N LYS A 293 21.88 -27.93 8.74
CA LYS A 293 22.56 -29.20 8.51
C LYS A 293 23.33 -29.17 7.20
N ILE A 294 24.65 -29.23 7.31
CA ILE A 294 25.59 -29.18 6.18
C ILE A 294 26.42 -30.46 6.07
N LEU A 295 27.02 -30.67 4.91
CA LEU A 295 27.95 -31.77 4.63
C LEU A 295 29.38 -31.23 4.58
N ILE A 296 30.24 -31.75 5.45
CA ILE A 296 31.69 -31.43 5.43
C ILE A 296 32.43 -32.73 5.24
N ASN A 297 33.15 -32.88 4.11
CA ASN A 297 33.91 -34.08 3.77
C ASN A 297 33.07 -35.36 3.93
N GLY A 298 31.84 -35.35 3.40
CA GLY A 298 30.88 -36.46 3.47
C GLY A 298 30.19 -36.66 4.82
N ASN A 299 30.56 -35.90 5.86
CA ASN A 299 29.97 -36.02 7.19
C ASN A 299 28.91 -34.94 7.45
N LYS A 300 27.73 -35.37 7.90
CA LYS A 300 26.63 -34.47 8.30
C LYS A 300 26.97 -33.76 9.61
N LYS A 301 26.98 -32.43 9.60
CA LYS A 301 27.22 -31.59 10.76
C LYS A 301 26.12 -30.54 10.88
N ASN A 302 25.77 -30.20 12.12
CA ASN A 302 24.87 -29.10 12.41
C ASN A 302 25.71 -27.89 12.84
N ARG A 303 25.49 -26.73 12.23
CA ARG A 303 26.26 -25.49 12.45
C ARG A 303 25.35 -24.27 12.51
N TYR A 304 25.92 -23.17 13.01
CA TYR A 304 25.30 -21.85 13.06
C TYR A 304 26.08 -20.89 12.16
N CYS A 305 25.50 -19.74 11.83
CA CYS A 305 26.22 -18.68 11.10
C CYS A 305 27.44 -18.16 11.87
N ALA A 306 27.39 -18.14 13.21
CA ALA A 306 28.57 -17.88 14.05
C ALA A 306 29.73 -18.88 13.86
N TRP A 307 29.50 -20.07 13.30
CA TRP A 307 30.59 -20.96 12.87
C TRP A 307 31.10 -20.55 11.49
N VAL A 308 30.25 -20.12 10.58
CA VAL A 308 30.62 -19.65 9.23
C VAL A 308 31.57 -18.45 9.35
N ALA A 309 31.21 -17.47 10.17
CA ALA A 309 31.92 -16.19 10.34
C ALA A 309 33.35 -16.27 10.93
N ARG A 310 33.80 -17.41 11.48
CA ARG A 310 35.08 -17.46 12.25
C ARG A 310 36.33 -17.38 11.38
N THR A 311 36.59 -18.43 10.60
CA THR A 311 37.77 -18.58 9.74
C THR A 311 37.35 -19.16 8.39
N ASN A 312 38.12 -18.90 7.33
CA ASN A 312 37.85 -19.40 5.98
C ASN A 312 36.41 -19.13 5.52
N ILE A 313 35.95 -17.90 5.72
CA ILE A 313 34.56 -17.49 5.46
C ILE A 313 34.14 -17.80 4.02
N GLU A 314 35.00 -17.50 3.04
CA GLU A 314 34.78 -17.82 1.62
C GLU A 314 34.53 -19.32 1.40
N GLU A 315 35.43 -20.19 1.89
CA GLU A 315 35.30 -21.65 1.77
C GLU A 315 34.03 -22.17 2.46
N ARG A 316 33.60 -21.54 3.56
CA ARG A 316 32.41 -21.95 4.31
C ARG A 316 31.12 -21.48 3.67
N CYS A 317 31.09 -20.26 3.14
CA CYS A 317 29.96 -19.75 2.36
C CYS A 317 29.78 -20.54 1.06
N ALA A 318 30.86 -21.07 0.49
CA ALA A 318 30.80 -21.96 -0.68
C ALA A 318 30.27 -23.38 -0.39
N ILE A 319 30.03 -23.75 0.88
CA ILE A 319 29.36 -25.02 1.20
C ILE A 319 27.88 -24.88 0.84
N ASP A 320 27.36 -25.89 0.13
CA ASP A 320 25.97 -25.98 -0.29
C ASP A 320 24.98 -25.57 0.82
N THR A 321 24.02 -24.70 0.47
CA THR A 321 22.98 -24.10 1.33
C THR A 321 23.43 -23.11 2.42
N VAL A 322 24.74 -22.88 2.61
CA VAL A 322 25.23 -21.99 3.69
C VAL A 322 24.88 -20.54 3.42
N SER A 323 25.09 -20.04 2.20
CA SER A 323 24.90 -18.63 1.90
C SER A 323 23.43 -18.20 1.99
N SER A 324 22.47 -19.06 1.60
CA SER A 324 21.03 -18.81 1.77
C SER A 324 20.57 -18.89 3.24
N HIS A 325 21.31 -19.60 4.10
CA HIS A 325 21.03 -19.65 5.54
C HIS A 325 21.68 -18.50 6.32
N CYS A 326 22.86 -18.04 5.88
CA CYS A 326 23.64 -16.96 6.49
C CYS A 326 23.91 -15.81 5.50
N PRO A 327 22.87 -15.12 5.02
CA PRO A 327 23.00 -14.12 3.97
C PRO A 327 23.91 -12.95 4.37
N ILE A 328 23.90 -12.52 5.64
CA ILE A 328 24.74 -11.41 6.10
C ILE A 328 26.19 -11.85 6.27
N THR A 329 26.45 -12.98 6.93
CA THR A 329 27.82 -13.51 7.04
C THR A 329 28.40 -13.76 5.63
N CYS A 330 27.58 -14.17 4.68
CA CYS A 330 27.99 -14.50 3.32
C CYS A 330 27.71 -13.40 2.29
N ALA A 331 27.47 -12.15 2.69
CA ALA A 331 27.07 -11.07 1.77
C ALA A 331 28.02 -10.92 0.56
N ASN A 332 29.33 -11.03 0.77
CA ASN A 332 30.34 -10.96 -0.30
C ASN A 332 30.57 -12.31 -1.03
N TYR A 333 29.83 -13.35 -0.68
CA TYR A 333 30.05 -14.75 -1.09
C TYR A 333 28.74 -15.45 -1.48
N GLY A 334 27.78 -14.69 -2.04
CA GLY A 334 26.51 -15.22 -2.53
C GLY A 334 25.42 -15.37 -1.47
N GLY A 335 25.51 -14.62 -0.37
CA GLY A 335 24.38 -14.41 0.53
C GLY A 335 23.26 -13.67 -0.18
N ASP A 336 22.03 -14.11 0.02
CA ASP A 336 20.84 -13.53 -0.61
C ASP A 336 19.69 -13.56 0.41
N CYS A 337 19.20 -12.37 0.74
CA CYS A 337 18.11 -12.15 1.69
C CYS A 337 16.73 -12.38 1.07
N SER A 338 16.65 -12.44 -0.26
CA SER A 338 15.43 -12.56 -1.04
C SER A 338 14.94 -14.01 -1.18
N ILE A 339 15.62 -14.95 -0.50
CA ILE A 339 15.29 -16.37 -0.54
C ILE A 339 15.16 -16.97 0.85
N ASP A 340 14.33 -18.00 0.95
CA ASP A 340 14.31 -18.90 2.09
C ASP A 340 15.64 -19.64 2.22
N SER A 341 16.00 -20.04 3.43
CA SER A 341 17.10 -20.97 3.60
C SER A 341 16.79 -22.31 2.92
N GLU A 342 17.69 -22.71 2.03
CA GLU A 342 17.65 -24.03 1.39
C GLU A 342 18.14 -25.15 2.32
N ALA A 343 18.77 -24.78 3.44
CA ALA A 343 19.32 -25.72 4.37
C ALA A 343 18.21 -26.46 5.14
N ARG A 344 18.49 -27.71 5.49
CA ARG A 344 17.65 -28.41 6.46
C ARG A 344 17.94 -27.85 7.84
N THR A 345 16.95 -27.21 8.44
CA THR A 345 17.08 -26.40 9.65
C THR A 345 16.43 -27.07 10.85
N LYS A 346 17.00 -26.83 12.04
CA LYS A 346 16.52 -27.36 13.32
C LYS A 346 15.55 -26.38 13.99
N PHE A 347 14.25 -26.60 13.80
CA PHE A 347 13.20 -25.84 14.48
C PHE A 347 12.89 -26.44 15.86
N THR A 348 12.55 -25.58 16.82
CA THR A 348 12.03 -25.97 18.14
C THR A 348 10.54 -25.61 18.17
N LYS A 349 9.69 -26.56 18.55
CA LYS A 349 8.25 -26.33 18.70
C LYS A 349 7.94 -25.83 20.10
N ASP A 350 6.71 -25.37 20.31
CA ASP A 350 6.20 -24.88 21.60
C ASP A 350 6.31 -25.90 22.75
N ASP A 351 6.22 -27.21 22.43
CA ASP A 351 6.41 -28.30 23.40
C ASP A 351 7.89 -28.57 23.74
N GLY A 352 8.81 -27.77 23.22
CA GLY A 352 10.26 -27.91 23.36
C GLY A 352 10.87 -29.01 22.48
N SER A 353 10.06 -29.78 21.74
CA SER A 353 10.57 -30.81 20.84
C SER A 353 11.23 -30.19 19.61
N GLN A 354 12.27 -30.84 19.11
CA GLN A 354 13.07 -30.31 18.01
C GLN A 354 12.92 -31.16 16.75
N VAL A 355 12.78 -30.51 15.60
CA VAL A 355 12.59 -31.17 14.30
C VAL A 355 13.52 -30.58 13.23
N MET A 356 14.10 -31.46 12.41
CA MET A 356 14.90 -31.05 11.24
C MET A 356 14.02 -30.98 9.99
N ARG A 357 13.78 -29.79 9.45
CA ARG A 357 12.85 -29.54 8.33
C ARG A 357 13.37 -28.43 7.40
N TYR A 358 12.74 -28.27 6.24
CA TYR A 358 13.03 -27.21 5.27
C TYR A 358 11.96 -26.11 5.37
N CYS A 359 12.17 -24.95 4.75
CA CYS A 359 11.16 -23.90 4.69
C CYS A 359 9.88 -24.35 3.96
N THR A 360 9.95 -25.30 3.03
CA THR A 360 8.75 -25.94 2.46
C THR A 360 7.87 -26.65 3.50
N TRP A 361 8.44 -27.11 4.61
CA TRP A 361 7.64 -27.59 5.73
C TRP A 361 6.98 -26.44 6.50
N VAL A 362 7.64 -25.31 6.68
CA VAL A 362 7.02 -24.11 7.27
C VAL A 362 5.84 -23.66 6.40
N ALA A 363 6.02 -23.57 5.09
CA ALA A 363 5.00 -23.17 4.11
C ALA A 363 3.75 -24.06 4.08
N ASN A 364 3.81 -25.29 4.58
CA ASN A 364 2.64 -26.17 4.67
C ASN A 364 1.68 -25.82 5.84
N ASN A 365 2.10 -24.96 6.78
CA ASN A 365 1.26 -24.42 7.84
C ASN A 365 1.92 -23.13 8.37
N PRO A 366 1.93 -22.06 7.56
CA PRO A 366 2.70 -20.85 7.84
C PRO A 366 2.17 -20.10 9.07
N ASP A 367 0.85 -20.05 9.28
CA ASP A 367 0.19 -19.39 10.43
C ASP A 367 0.74 -19.84 11.78
N VAL A 368 1.10 -21.12 11.90
CA VAL A 368 1.66 -21.68 13.14
C VAL A 368 3.19 -21.70 13.10
N ARG A 369 3.79 -22.02 11.95
CA ARG A 369 5.21 -22.35 11.88
C ARG A 369 6.11 -21.13 11.69
N CYS A 370 5.59 -20.04 11.14
CA CYS A 370 6.30 -18.76 11.10
C CYS A 370 6.38 -18.11 12.50
N LEU A 371 5.54 -18.52 13.44
CA LEU A 371 5.59 -18.07 14.84
C LEU A 371 6.63 -18.81 15.69
N TYR A 372 7.27 -19.87 15.16
CA TYR A 372 8.36 -20.52 15.89
C TYR A 372 9.58 -19.61 15.95
N ASP A 373 10.29 -19.65 17.08
CA ASP A 373 11.51 -18.88 17.28
C ASP A 373 12.47 -19.01 16.08
N ASN A 374 12.86 -17.87 15.52
CA ASN A 374 13.78 -17.73 14.39
C ASN A 374 13.30 -18.31 13.04
N ALA A 375 12.01 -18.60 12.90
CA ALA A 375 11.46 -19.10 11.65
C ALA A 375 11.37 -18.03 10.57
N ILE A 376 11.06 -16.78 10.92
CA ILE A 376 10.94 -15.65 9.99
C ILE A 376 12.29 -15.35 9.35
N GLU A 377 13.33 -15.28 10.17
CA GLU A 377 14.72 -15.00 9.80
C GLU A 377 15.33 -16.14 8.97
N THR A 378 14.81 -17.36 9.10
CA THR A 378 15.27 -18.53 8.33
C THR A 378 14.50 -18.72 7.03
N CYS A 379 13.18 -18.52 7.06
CA CYS A 379 12.24 -18.77 5.98
C CYS A 379 11.58 -17.46 5.56
N ARG A 380 12.44 -16.53 5.14
CA ARG A 380 12.14 -15.11 4.89
C ARG A 380 11.01 -14.91 3.91
N VAL A 381 11.06 -15.59 2.75
CA VAL A 381 10.03 -15.47 1.72
C VAL A 381 8.74 -16.15 2.16
N THR A 382 8.85 -17.34 2.76
CA THR A 382 7.68 -18.06 3.27
C THR A 382 6.95 -17.26 4.36
N CYS A 383 7.68 -16.51 5.18
CA CYS A 383 7.16 -15.81 6.34
C CYS A 383 7.07 -14.28 6.17
N ALA A 384 7.33 -13.72 4.98
CA ALA A 384 7.41 -12.28 4.74
C ALA A 384 6.15 -11.52 5.19
N ASN A 385 4.97 -12.14 5.06
CA ASN A 385 3.69 -11.54 5.44
C ASN A 385 3.27 -11.84 6.90
N TYR A 386 4.14 -12.45 7.70
CA TYR A 386 3.83 -12.88 9.07
C TYR A 386 4.73 -12.12 10.06
N SER A 387 4.24 -11.00 10.58
CA SER A 387 4.98 -10.19 11.55
C SER A 387 4.59 -10.53 13.01
N PRO A 388 5.55 -10.62 13.95
CA PRO A 388 5.28 -10.82 15.38
C PRO A 388 4.49 -9.66 16.03
N SER A 389 4.39 -8.51 15.36
CA SER A 389 3.68 -7.32 15.86
C SER A 389 2.18 -7.54 16.06
N ALA A 390 1.60 -8.61 15.49
CA ALA A 390 0.20 -8.99 15.71
C ALA A 390 -0.06 -9.71 17.05
N VAL A 391 0.97 -10.08 17.85
CA VAL A 391 0.79 -10.89 19.08
C VAL A 391 1.56 -10.34 20.29
N THR A 392 1.54 -9.03 20.54
CA THR A 392 2.00 -8.48 21.83
C THR A 392 0.98 -7.57 22.50
N ASN A 393 -0.23 -8.11 22.74
CA ASN A 393 -1.10 -7.59 23.80
C ASN A 393 -2.08 -8.63 24.38
N ALA A 394 -1.67 -9.90 24.45
CA ALA A 394 -2.37 -10.88 25.27
C ALA A 394 -1.36 -11.71 26.06
N SER A 395 -1.47 -11.63 27.39
CA SER A 395 -0.81 -12.46 28.40
C SER A 395 0.64 -12.13 28.81
N LYS A 396 0.84 -10.92 29.35
CA LYS A 396 1.77 -10.71 30.48
C LYS A 396 1.04 -10.12 31.69
N THR A 397 0.06 -10.86 32.19
CA THR A 397 -0.46 -10.72 33.55
C THR A 397 -0.87 -12.10 34.05
N ASN A 398 0.04 -12.81 34.70
CA ASN A 398 -0.16 -13.09 36.11
C ASN A 398 1.17 -13.42 36.78
N VAL A 399 1.39 -12.61 37.80
CA VAL A 399 2.52 -12.53 38.70
C VAL A 399 2.46 -13.70 39.69
N PHE A 400 3.63 -14.13 40.11
CA PHE A 400 3.87 -14.92 41.30
C PHE A 400 3.05 -14.42 42.50
N GLU A 401 2.17 -15.25 43.04
CA GLU A 401 2.04 -15.63 44.47
C GLU A 401 0.94 -16.68 44.65
#